data_AF-A0A2C0ZYI0-F1
#
_entry.id   AF-A0A2C0ZYI0-F1
#
_cell.length_a   1.000
_cell.length_b   1.000
_cell.length_c   1.000
_cell.angle_alpha   90.00
_cell.angle_beta   90.00
_cell.angle_gamma   90.00
#
_symmetry.space_group_name_H-M   'P 1'
#
loop_
_entity.id
_entity.type
_entity.pdbx_description
1 polymer ?
#
loop_
_entity_poly.entity_id
_entity_poly.type
_entity_poly.pdbx_seq_one_letter_code
_entity_poly.pdbx_strand_id
1 'polypeptide(L)'
;MKKIVLSLLLLLFILLSACERHAAEEKMYGKWTYHTETTKSNNSVDYLIEVKEDKKTHLITLKTTTKMGSYEQTIDRHYTIQSSTNKQVKMNPKGSTNTLTITVTDTTLVFANQKDVVFKRVTKNN
;
A
#
# COMPACT_ATOMS: atom_id res chain seq x y z
N MET A 1 -6.43 -21.62 -44.69
CA MET A 1 -5.97 -21.72 -43.29
C MET A 1 -5.62 -20.31 -42.74
N LYS A 2 -6.61 -19.48 -42.39
CA LYS A 2 -6.36 -18.09 -41.91
C LYS A 2 -7.20 -17.66 -40.69
N LYS A 3 -8.09 -18.52 -40.17
CA LYS A 3 -9.02 -18.18 -39.07
C LYS A 3 -8.51 -18.55 -37.67
N ILE A 4 -7.48 -19.40 -37.56
CA ILE A 4 -6.98 -19.92 -36.26
C ILE A 4 -6.05 -18.92 -35.57
N VAL A 5 -5.30 -18.13 -36.33
CA VAL A 5 -4.31 -17.18 -35.78
C VAL A 5 -4.98 -16.03 -35.02
N LEU A 6 -6.15 -15.58 -35.47
CA LEU A 6 -6.86 -14.45 -34.85
C LEU A 6 -7.48 -14.82 -33.49
N SER A 7 -7.97 -16.06 -33.33
CA SER A 7 -8.50 -16.54 -32.05
C SER A 7 -7.43 -16.77 -30.99
N LEU A 8 -6.21 -17.17 -31.41
CA LEU A 8 -5.10 -17.39 -30.48
C LEU A 8 -4.56 -16.07 -29.89
N LEU A 9 -4.50 -15.01 -30.71
CA LEU A 9 -4.09 -13.67 -30.28
C LEU A 9 -5.10 -13.02 -29.31
N LEU A 10 -6.40 -13.24 -29.52
CA LEU A 10 -7.45 -12.72 -28.63
C LEU A 10 -7.43 -13.41 -27.26
N LEU A 11 -7.20 -14.73 -27.23
CA LEU A 11 -7.04 -15.50 -25.99
C LEU A 11 -5.80 -15.08 -25.21
N LEU A 12 -4.68 -14.79 -25.89
CA LEU A 12 -3.48 -14.26 -25.24
C LEU A 12 -3.77 -12.89 -24.59
N PHE A 13 -4.48 -11.99 -25.29
CA PHE A 13 -4.81 -10.67 -24.75
C PHE A 13 -5.72 -10.73 -23.52
N ILE A 14 -6.68 -11.67 -23.50
CA ILE A 14 -7.60 -11.88 -22.36
C ILE A 14 -6.88 -12.54 -21.17
N LEU A 15 -5.91 -13.43 -21.43
CA LEU A 15 -5.09 -14.05 -20.38
C LEU A 15 -4.10 -13.06 -19.75
N LEU A 16 -3.57 -12.09 -20.50
CA LEU A 16 -2.73 -11.03 -19.92
C LEU A 16 -3.55 -10.03 -19.07
N SER A 17 -4.77 -9.70 -19.49
CA SER A 17 -5.60 -8.72 -18.77
C SER A 17 -6.26 -9.25 -17.49
N ALA A 18 -6.20 -10.57 -17.23
CA ALA A 18 -6.66 -11.18 -15.99
C ALA A 18 -5.60 -11.23 -14.86
N CYS A 19 -4.38 -10.76 -15.12
CA CYS A 19 -3.27 -10.89 -14.16
C CYS A 19 -2.39 -9.63 -14.06
N GLU A 20 -2.93 -8.43 -14.27
CA GLU A 20 -2.17 -7.20 -14.02
C GLU A 20 -2.43 -6.70 -12.60
N ARG A 21 -1.95 -7.47 -11.61
CA ARG A 21 -1.53 -6.83 -10.36
C ARG A 21 -0.40 -5.90 -10.73
N HIS A 22 -0.68 -4.61 -10.66
CA HIS A 22 0.32 -3.61 -10.97
C HIS A 22 1.47 -3.73 -9.97
N ALA A 23 2.71 -3.53 -10.45
CA ALA A 23 3.92 -3.72 -9.66
C ALA A 23 3.92 -2.98 -8.30
N ALA A 24 3.17 -1.88 -8.17
CA ALA A 24 3.06 -1.15 -6.91
C ALA A 24 2.26 -1.91 -5.83
N GLU A 25 1.23 -2.68 -6.19
CA GLU A 25 0.45 -3.45 -5.20
C GLU A 25 1.32 -4.51 -4.55
N GLU A 26 2.06 -5.27 -5.36
CA GLU A 26 2.94 -6.32 -4.83
C GLU A 26 4.07 -5.73 -3.97
N LYS A 27 4.64 -4.60 -4.41
CA LYS A 27 5.74 -3.95 -3.70
C LYS A 27 5.31 -3.36 -2.37
N MET A 28 4.07 -2.85 -2.23
CA MET A 28 3.62 -2.20 -1.00
C MET A 28 3.46 -3.15 0.17
N TYR A 29 3.22 -4.44 -0.08
CA TYR A 29 3.06 -5.42 0.98
C TYR A 29 4.36 -5.66 1.76
N GLY A 30 4.20 -5.93 3.06
CA GLY A 30 5.29 -6.22 3.96
C GLY A 30 5.39 -5.25 5.13
N LYS A 31 6.56 -5.23 5.77
CA LYS A 31 6.87 -4.42 6.95
C LYS A 31 7.77 -3.25 6.57
N TRP A 32 7.47 -2.10 7.14
CA TRP A 32 8.10 -0.83 6.84
C TRP A 32 8.36 -0.05 8.14
N THR A 33 9.38 0.80 8.15
CA THR A 33 9.76 1.64 9.28
C THR A 33 9.95 3.07 8.86
N TYR A 34 9.52 4.00 9.71
CA TYR A 34 9.82 5.42 9.56
C TYR A 34 10.24 5.96 10.91
N HIS A 35 11.46 6.47 10.97
CA HIS A 35 11.99 7.17 12.12
C HIS A 35 11.92 8.67 11.88
N THR A 36 11.40 9.41 12.84
CA THR A 36 11.38 10.87 12.81
C THR A 36 11.56 11.45 14.19
N GLU A 37 12.11 12.65 14.26
CA GLU A 37 12.10 13.45 15.48
C GLU A 37 10.89 14.39 15.43
N THR A 38 10.22 14.56 16.58
CA THR A 38 9.17 15.58 16.69
C THR A 38 9.77 16.92 17.09
N THR A 39 9.39 17.98 16.37
CA THR A 39 9.89 19.34 16.59
C THR A 39 9.49 19.95 17.94
N LYS A 40 8.52 19.33 18.65
CA LYS A 40 8.00 19.85 19.92
C LYS A 40 8.64 19.25 21.17
N SER A 41 9.24 18.07 21.11
CA SER A 41 9.68 17.38 22.33
C SER A 41 11.07 16.73 22.25
N ASN A 42 11.81 16.88 21.15
CA ASN A 42 13.08 16.18 20.90
C ASN A 42 13.00 14.65 21.14
N ASN A 43 11.80 14.09 21.11
CA ASN A 43 11.61 12.66 21.25
C ASN A 43 11.68 12.04 19.86
N SER A 44 12.51 11.01 19.75
CA SER A 44 12.50 10.08 18.65
C SER A 44 11.17 9.33 18.61
N VAL A 45 10.57 9.26 17.43
CA VAL A 45 9.35 8.52 17.16
C VAL A 45 9.61 7.50 16.08
N ASP A 46 9.36 6.24 16.41
CA ASP A 46 9.40 5.12 15.47
C ASP A 46 7.99 4.75 15.04
N TYR A 47 7.77 4.71 13.73
CA TYR A 47 6.56 4.18 13.12
C TYR A 47 6.87 2.85 12.46
N LEU A 48 6.28 1.77 12.96
CA LEU A 48 6.29 0.45 12.33
C LEU A 48 4.99 0.29 11.53
N ILE A 49 5.09 0.02 10.24
CA ILE A 49 3.94 -0.10 9.35
C ILE A 49 3.95 -1.50 8.73
N GLU A 50 2.84 -2.22 8.81
CA GLU A 50 2.66 -3.51 8.15
C GLU A 50 1.45 -3.46 7.23
N VAL A 51 1.68 -3.79 5.95
CA VAL A 51 0.65 -3.83 4.91
C VAL A 51 0.43 -5.28 4.50
N LYS A 52 -0.78 -5.79 4.70
CA LYS A 52 -1.18 -7.17 4.39
C LYS A 52 -2.45 -7.18 3.55
N GLU A 53 -2.59 -8.19 2.70
CA GLU A 53 -3.83 -8.48 1.99
C GLU A 53 -4.44 -9.79 2.49
N ASP A 54 -5.73 -9.78 2.79
CA ASP A 54 -6.54 -10.98 2.83
C ASP A 54 -6.93 -11.37 1.40
N LYS A 55 -6.29 -12.43 0.88
CA LYS A 55 -6.53 -12.92 -0.49
C LYS A 55 -7.96 -13.41 -0.74
N LYS A 56 -8.75 -13.71 0.30
CA LYS A 56 -10.16 -14.14 0.14
C LYS A 56 -11.10 -12.96 -0.03
N THR A 57 -10.83 -11.86 0.67
CA THR A 57 -11.73 -10.69 0.71
C THR A 57 -11.18 -9.48 -0.05
N HIS A 58 -9.95 -9.58 -0.55
CA HIS A 58 -9.17 -8.48 -1.13
C HIS A 58 -9.09 -7.24 -0.23
N LEU A 59 -9.23 -7.47 1.08
CA LEU A 59 -9.15 -6.43 2.09
C LEU A 59 -7.68 -6.22 2.48
N ILE A 60 -7.26 -4.96 2.45
CA ILE A 60 -5.91 -4.56 2.84
C ILE A 60 -5.95 -4.13 4.30
N THR A 61 -5.14 -4.77 5.14
CA THR A 61 -4.90 -4.34 6.52
C THR A 61 -3.63 -3.49 6.55
N LEU A 62 -3.77 -2.26 7.02
CA LEU A 62 -2.67 -1.36 7.36
C LEU A 62 -2.58 -1.27 8.89
N LYS A 63 -1.57 -1.94 9.44
CA LYS A 63 -1.23 -1.88 10.86
C LYS A 63 -0.12 -0.86 11.07
N THR A 64 -0.33 0.09 11.96
CA THR A 64 0.64 1.13 12.29
C THR A 64 0.90 1.14 13.78
N THR A 65 2.14 0.94 14.20
CA THR A 65 2.58 1.06 15.58
C THR A 65 3.47 2.30 15.73
N THR A 66 3.11 3.20 16.63
CA THR A 66 3.91 4.38 17.00
C THR A 66 4.58 4.10 18.33
N LYS A 67 5.90 4.28 18.41
CA LYS A 67 6.69 4.19 19.65
C LYS A 67 7.37 5.52 19.94
N MET A 68 7.24 6.02 21.17
CA MET A 68 7.85 7.26 21.63
C MET A 68 8.15 7.15 23.14
N GLY A 69 9.40 6.89 23.51
CA GLY A 69 9.75 6.63 24.91
C GLY A 69 9.00 5.40 25.45
N SER A 70 8.25 5.55 26.54
CA SER A 70 7.39 4.48 27.09
C SER A 70 6.02 4.37 26.41
N TYR A 71 5.67 5.31 25.54
CA TYR A 71 4.42 5.28 24.80
C TYR A 71 4.52 4.33 23.60
N GLU A 72 3.60 3.39 23.52
CA GLU A 72 3.42 2.51 22.37
C GLU A 72 1.93 2.40 22.04
N GLN A 73 1.54 2.79 20.83
CA GLN A 73 0.17 2.65 20.33
C GLN A 73 0.16 1.93 19.00
N THR A 74 -0.76 0.98 18.85
CA THR A 74 -1.00 0.27 17.60
C THR A 74 -2.41 0.55 17.10
N ILE A 75 -2.54 0.84 15.80
CA ILE A 75 -3.80 1.08 15.12
C ILE A 75 -3.86 0.19 13.88
N ASP A 76 -4.95 -0.58 13.76
CA ASP A 76 -5.23 -1.40 12.58
C ASP A 76 -6.39 -0.77 11.79
N ARG A 77 -6.19 -0.59 10.48
CA ARG A 77 -7.20 -0.07 9.56
C ARG A 77 -7.36 -0.97 8.37
N HIS A 78 -8.58 -1.08 7.89
CA HIS A 78 -8.95 -1.90 6.74
C HIS A 78 -9.25 -1.01 5.54
N TYR A 79 -8.77 -1.42 4.37
CA TYR A 79 -8.89 -0.69 3.12
C TYR A 79 -9.29 -1.63 1.97
N THR A 80 -9.93 -1.06 0.96
CA THR A 80 -10.13 -1.70 -0.35
C THR A 80 -9.33 -0.95 -1.41
N ILE A 81 -8.65 -1.67 -2.30
CA ILE A 81 -7.97 -1.05 -3.44
C ILE A 81 -9.02 -0.49 -4.40
N GLN A 82 -8.92 0.80 -4.68
CA GLN A 82 -9.76 1.49 -5.66
C GLN A 82 -9.17 1.38 -7.07
N SER A 83 -7.86 1.58 -7.17
CA SER A 83 -7.12 1.52 -8.42
C SER A 83 -5.63 1.41 -8.12
N SER A 84 -4.86 0.84 -9.04
CA SER A 84 -3.41 0.80 -8.96
C SER A 84 -2.76 1.05 -10.31
N THR A 85 -1.49 1.42 -10.26
CA THR A 85 -0.57 1.61 -11.39
C THR A 85 0.80 1.06 -11.00
N ASN A 86 1.78 1.09 -11.89
CA ASN A 86 3.14 0.61 -11.58
C ASN A 86 3.89 1.41 -10.50
N LYS A 87 3.36 2.57 -10.07
CA LYS A 87 4.02 3.45 -9.09
C LYS A 87 3.12 3.86 -7.93
N GLN A 88 1.83 3.57 -7.99
CA GLN A 88 0.86 4.14 -7.05
C GLN A 88 -0.31 3.19 -6.82
N VAL A 89 -0.73 3.09 -5.56
CA VAL A 89 -1.94 2.40 -5.13
C VAL A 89 -2.88 3.43 -4.51
N LYS A 90 -4.15 3.45 -4.93
CA LYS A 90 -5.21 4.25 -4.31
C LYS A 90 -6.15 3.32 -3.57
N MET A 91 -6.44 3.64 -2.32
CA MET A 91 -7.25 2.80 -1.44
C MET A 91 -8.26 3.61 -0.65
N ASN A 92 -9.40 3.01 -0.36
CA ASN A 92 -10.45 3.59 0.46
C ASN A 92 -10.50 2.87 1.81
N PRO A 93 -10.52 3.58 2.96
CA PRO A 93 -10.84 2.97 4.24
C PRO A 93 -12.21 2.30 4.15
N LYS A 94 -12.37 1.14 4.76
CA LYS A 94 -13.63 0.41 4.79
C LYS A 94 -14.74 1.31 5.35
N GLY A 95 -15.81 1.49 4.58
CA GLY A 95 -16.94 2.35 4.96
C GLY A 95 -16.72 3.85 4.72
N SER A 96 -15.67 4.26 4.00
CA SER A 96 -15.39 5.66 3.68
C SER A 96 -15.11 5.86 2.19
N THR A 97 -15.53 7.01 1.65
CA THR A 97 -15.18 7.45 0.30
C THR A 97 -13.85 8.19 0.23
N ASN A 98 -13.20 8.45 1.37
CA ASN A 98 -11.90 9.11 1.39
C ASN A 98 -10.84 8.22 0.75
N THR A 99 -10.00 8.79 -0.11
CA THR A 99 -8.94 8.04 -0.78
C THR A 99 -7.58 8.31 -0.12
N LEU A 100 -6.92 7.25 0.31
CA LEU A 100 -5.49 7.23 0.63
C LEU A 100 -4.73 6.93 -0.66
N THR A 101 -3.72 7.74 -0.96
CA THR A 101 -2.84 7.51 -2.11
C THR A 101 -1.46 7.12 -1.61
N ILE A 102 -0.97 5.95 -2.02
CA ILE A 102 0.38 5.46 -1.68
C ILE A 102 1.22 5.45 -2.95
N THR A 103 2.30 6.23 -2.96
CA THR A 103 3.34 6.09 -4.00
C THR A 103 4.36 5.05 -3.52
N VAL A 104 4.68 4.10 -4.39
CA VAL A 104 5.48 2.91 -4.06
C VAL A 104 6.75 2.91 -4.90
N THR A 105 7.89 2.72 -4.25
CA THR A 105 9.15 2.34 -4.87
C THR A 105 9.59 0.98 -4.31
N ASP A 106 10.75 0.48 -4.73
CA ASP A 106 11.28 -0.79 -4.22
C ASP A 106 11.58 -0.73 -2.71
N THR A 107 11.94 0.45 -2.21
CA THR A 107 12.41 0.64 -0.83
C THR A 107 11.60 1.65 -0.03
N THR A 108 10.67 2.39 -0.66
CA THR A 108 9.90 3.42 0.04
C THR A 108 8.40 3.40 -0.25
N LEU A 109 7.62 3.72 0.79
CA LEU A 109 6.22 4.16 0.67
C LEU A 109 6.09 5.64 1.00
N VAL A 110 5.32 6.37 0.20
CA VAL A 110 4.93 7.75 0.47
C VAL A 110 3.42 7.82 0.55
N PHE A 111 2.90 8.19 1.72
CA PHE A 111 1.47 8.28 1.98
C PHE A 111 1.02 9.72 1.75
N ALA A 112 0.21 9.94 0.72
CA ALA A 112 -0.38 11.22 0.37
C ALA A 112 -1.87 11.23 0.70
N ASN A 113 -2.31 12.33 1.31
CA ASN A 113 -3.68 12.59 1.75
C ASN A 113 -4.26 11.59 2.76
N GLN A 114 -4.30 11.99 4.04
CA GLN A 114 -5.55 12.27 4.77
C GLN A 114 -5.24 13.34 5.83
N LYS A 115 -6.25 14.11 6.26
CA LYS A 115 -6.15 15.22 7.23
C LYS A 115 -5.48 14.86 8.57
N ASP A 116 -5.19 13.58 8.84
CA ASP A 116 -4.78 13.10 10.16
C ASP A 116 -3.51 12.22 10.19
N VAL A 117 -2.89 11.84 9.06
CA VAL A 117 -1.64 11.06 9.08
C VAL A 117 -0.78 11.35 7.84
N VAL A 118 0.39 11.97 8.03
CA VAL A 118 1.35 12.24 6.94
C VAL A 118 2.64 11.46 7.20
N PHE A 119 2.76 10.28 6.60
CA PHE A 119 4.04 9.58 6.48
C PHE A 119 4.72 10.02 5.18
N LYS A 120 5.76 10.84 5.27
CA LYS A 120 6.38 11.43 4.08
C LYS A 120 7.29 10.45 3.33
N ARG A 121 7.91 9.48 4.00
CA ARG A 121 8.71 8.42 3.38
C ARG A 121 8.99 7.31 4.40
N VAL A 122 8.57 6.09 4.13
CA VAL A 122 8.76 4.92 5.03
C VAL A 122 9.62 3.90 4.33
N THR A 123 10.59 3.29 4.99
CA THR A 123 11.59 2.37 4.41
C THR A 123 11.24 0.91 4.68
N LYS A 124 11.50 0.00 3.74
CA LYS A 124 11.21 -1.43 3.91
C LYS A 124 12.17 -2.09 4.90
N ASN A 125 11.66 -2.95 5.78
CA ASN A 125 12.51 -3.81 6.60
C ASN A 125 12.89 -5.05 5.79
N ASN A 126 14.18 -5.33 5.70
CA ASN A 126 14.71 -6.57 5.12
C ASN A 126 14.43 -7.76 6.04
#